data_AF-A0A950QL22-F1
#
_entry.id   AF-A0A950QL22-F1
#
_cell.length_a   1.000
_cell.length_b   1.000
_cell.length_c   1.000
_cell.angle_alpha   90.00
_cell.angle_beta   90.00
_cell.angle_gamma   90.00
#
_symmetry.space_group_name_H-M   'P 1'
#
loop_
_entity.id
_entity.type
_entity.pdbx_description
1 polymer ?
#
loop_
_entity_poly.entity_id
_entity_poly.type
_entity_poly.pdbx_seq_one_letter_code
_entity_poly.pdbx_strand_id
1 'polypeptide(L)'
;MTEVERLAEDAGRKKNWKRWGPYLSERQWGTVREDYSDYGDCWNYFPHDHARSRAFRWGEDGLLGLTDRECRLCFSVALWNGKDPILKERLYGLTGPEGNHGEDVKECYYYLDSTPTHSYMKALYKYPQKEFPYGWLADENRRRGKDAAEFELADTGAFDENRYFDVFAEYAKAGPDDVLIKITVRNRGPEKAPIVVMPQL
;
A
#
# COMPACT_ATOMS: atom_id res chain seq x y z
N MET A 1 7.13 29.32 4.74
CA MET A 1 5.66 29.31 4.82
C MET A 1 5.25 28.27 5.84
N THR A 2 4.43 28.67 6.81
CA THR A 2 3.92 27.81 7.87
C THR A 2 2.69 27.04 7.40
N GLU A 3 2.31 26.00 8.15
CA GLU A 3 1.11 25.23 7.82
C GLU A 3 -0.18 26.05 7.97
N VAL A 4 -0.23 26.98 8.93
CA VAL A 4 -1.36 27.89 9.14
C VAL A 4 -1.57 28.78 7.91
N GLU A 5 -0.50 29.29 7.32
CA GLU A 5 -0.57 30.08 6.09
C GLU A 5 -1.11 29.25 4.91
N ARG A 6 -0.63 28.01 4.74
CA ARG A 6 -1.12 27.13 3.67
C ARG A 6 -2.60 26.79 3.84
N LEU A 7 -3.04 26.51 5.07
CA LEU A 7 -4.45 26.26 5.37
C LEU A 7 -5.33 27.48 5.07
N ALA A 8 -4.86 28.69 5.38
CA ALA A 8 -5.57 29.92 5.04
C ALA A 8 -5.63 30.16 3.52
N GLU A 9 -4.54 29.88 2.79
CA GLU A 9 -4.52 29.93 1.33
C GLU A 9 -5.48 28.90 0.69
N ASP A 10 -5.55 27.68 1.23
CA ASP A 10 -6.45 26.62 0.78
C ASP A 10 -7.92 26.94 1.06
N ALA A 11 -8.25 27.35 2.29
CA ALA A 11 -9.61 27.75 2.69
C ALA A 11 -10.10 28.96 1.87
N GLY A 12 -9.21 29.92 1.60
CA GLY A 12 -9.48 31.07 0.75
C GLY A 12 -9.45 30.78 -0.75
N ARG A 13 -9.22 29.52 -1.17
CA ARG A 13 -9.08 29.09 -2.58
C ARG A 13 -8.02 29.86 -3.37
N LYS A 14 -6.99 30.39 -2.69
CA LYS A 14 -5.84 31.06 -3.33
C LYS A 14 -4.86 30.04 -3.91
N LYS A 15 -4.70 28.91 -3.22
CA LYS A 15 -3.83 27.80 -3.64
C LYS A 15 -4.45 26.47 -3.20
N ASN A 16 -4.52 25.51 -4.11
CA ASN A 16 -5.16 24.21 -3.84
C ASN A 16 -4.18 23.23 -3.19
N TRP A 17 -3.75 23.50 -1.97
CA TRP A 17 -2.72 22.69 -1.31
C TRP A 17 -3.14 21.22 -1.14
N LYS A 18 -4.43 20.96 -0.91
CA LYS A 18 -5.00 19.61 -0.80
C LYS A 18 -5.34 18.96 -2.15
N ARG A 19 -4.86 19.52 -3.28
CA ARG A 19 -5.09 18.90 -4.59
C ARG A 19 -4.45 17.52 -4.66
N TRP A 20 -3.20 17.40 -4.22
CA TRP A 20 -2.44 16.16 -4.21
C TRP A 20 -2.33 15.61 -2.79
N GLY A 21 -2.51 14.32 -2.60
CA GLY A 21 -2.45 13.71 -1.28
C GLY A 21 -2.43 12.19 -1.33
N PRO A 22 -2.42 11.53 -0.16
CA PRO A 22 -2.41 10.08 -0.04
C PRO A 22 -3.85 9.56 -0.18
N TYR A 23 -4.49 9.90 -1.30
CA TYR A 23 -5.88 9.55 -1.60
C TYR A 23 -5.98 8.28 -2.44
N LEU A 24 -4.85 7.79 -2.94
CA LEU A 24 -4.76 6.54 -3.68
C LEU A 24 -4.85 5.40 -2.68
N SER A 25 -5.75 4.46 -2.94
CA SER A 25 -5.88 3.29 -2.08
C SER A 25 -4.69 2.36 -2.27
N GLU A 26 -4.23 1.68 -1.22
CA GLU A 26 -3.19 0.67 -1.35
C GLU A 26 -3.74 -0.73 -1.67
N ARG A 27 -5.07 -0.87 -1.80
CA ARG A 27 -5.79 -2.12 -2.12
C ARG A 27 -7.15 -1.82 -2.78
N GLN A 28 -7.38 -2.29 -4.01
CA GLN A 28 -8.68 -2.14 -4.71
C GLN A 28 -9.38 -3.45 -5.13
N TRP A 29 -8.99 -4.60 -4.57
CA TRP A 29 -9.60 -5.90 -4.87
C TRP A 29 -10.59 -6.35 -3.78
N GLY A 30 -11.56 -7.18 -4.17
CA GLY A 30 -12.67 -7.59 -3.29
C GLY A 30 -13.70 -6.48 -3.04
N THR A 31 -13.80 -5.46 -3.91
CA THR A 31 -14.68 -4.30 -3.67
C THR A 31 -16.02 -4.44 -4.37
N VAL A 32 -17.09 -3.95 -3.74
CA VAL A 32 -18.45 -3.94 -4.31
C VAL A 32 -18.52 -3.15 -5.62
N ARG A 33 -17.64 -2.16 -5.83
CA ARG A 33 -17.64 -1.34 -7.06
C ARG A 33 -17.13 -2.13 -8.27
N GLU A 34 -16.23 -3.07 -8.06
CA GLU A 34 -15.68 -3.93 -9.12
C GLU A 34 -16.41 -5.27 -9.25
N ASP A 35 -17.49 -5.45 -8.49
CA ASP A 35 -18.31 -6.67 -8.52
C ASP A 35 -19.30 -6.63 -9.69
N TYR A 36 -19.12 -7.59 -10.60
CA TYR A 36 -20.06 -7.86 -11.70
C TYR A 36 -20.52 -9.33 -11.69
N SER A 37 -20.45 -9.98 -10.53
CA SER A 37 -21.02 -11.32 -10.34
C SER A 37 -22.54 -11.27 -10.32
N ASP A 38 -23.18 -12.39 -10.64
CA ASP A 38 -24.65 -12.49 -10.70
C ASP A 38 -25.34 -12.32 -9.35
N TYR A 39 -24.63 -12.55 -8.23
CA TYR A 39 -25.20 -12.63 -6.89
C TYR A 39 -24.54 -11.71 -5.84
N GLY A 40 -23.64 -10.80 -6.24
CA GLY A 40 -22.99 -9.88 -5.30
C GLY A 40 -21.83 -10.51 -4.49
N ASP A 41 -21.02 -11.36 -5.12
CA ASP A 41 -19.85 -12.02 -4.56
C ASP A 41 -18.53 -11.30 -4.93
N CYS A 42 -18.38 -10.07 -4.45
CA CYS A 42 -17.23 -9.22 -4.73
C CYS A 42 -15.87 -9.85 -4.36
N TRP A 43 -15.83 -10.65 -3.30
CA TRP A 43 -14.62 -11.27 -2.78
C TRP A 43 -14.05 -12.34 -3.73
N ASN A 44 -14.92 -13.19 -4.29
CA ASN A 44 -14.48 -14.23 -5.24
C ASN A 44 -14.46 -13.74 -6.69
N TYR A 45 -15.28 -12.75 -7.04
CA TYR A 45 -15.32 -12.20 -8.39
C TYR A 45 -14.05 -11.42 -8.75
N PHE A 46 -13.54 -10.63 -7.80
CA PHE A 46 -12.34 -9.81 -8.01
C PHE A 46 -11.26 -10.08 -6.93
N PRO A 47 -10.59 -11.25 -6.99
CA PRO A 47 -9.53 -11.61 -6.07
C PRO A 47 -8.25 -10.81 -6.32
N HIS A 48 -7.33 -10.88 -5.35
CA HIS A 48 -5.99 -10.29 -5.46
C HIS A 48 -5.25 -10.66 -6.76
N ASP A 49 -5.42 -11.90 -7.24
CA ASP A 49 -4.81 -12.38 -8.49
C ASP A 49 -5.29 -11.63 -9.74
N HIS A 50 -6.52 -11.13 -9.73
CA HIS A 50 -7.03 -10.29 -10.82
C HIS A 50 -6.55 -8.84 -10.69
N ALA A 51 -6.40 -8.34 -9.45
CA ALA A 51 -6.00 -6.96 -9.17
C ALA A 51 -4.68 -6.56 -9.83
N ARG A 52 -3.76 -7.51 -10.00
CA ARG A 52 -2.46 -7.29 -10.65
C ARG A 52 -2.49 -7.33 -12.18
N SER A 53 -3.59 -7.77 -12.78
CA SER A 53 -3.68 -8.12 -14.20
C SER A 53 -4.88 -7.49 -14.91
N ARG A 54 -5.69 -6.69 -14.21
CA ARG A 54 -6.94 -6.11 -14.71
C ARG A 54 -6.96 -4.61 -14.47
N ALA A 55 -7.35 -3.87 -15.50
CA ALA A 55 -7.65 -2.45 -15.36
C ALA A 55 -8.92 -2.26 -14.52
N PHE A 56 -8.84 -1.40 -13.52
CA PHE A 56 -9.98 -1.01 -12.70
C PHE A 56 -10.91 -0.07 -13.49
N ARG A 57 -12.20 -0.07 -13.15
CA ARG A 57 -13.22 0.82 -13.73
C ARG A 57 -13.58 1.97 -12.81
N TRP A 58 -13.53 1.75 -11.49
CA TRP A 58 -14.08 2.69 -10.51
C TRP A 58 -13.07 3.20 -9.47
N GLY A 59 -11.79 2.87 -9.64
CA GLY A 59 -10.73 3.27 -8.71
C GLY A 59 -9.36 2.95 -9.28
N GLU A 60 -8.34 3.14 -8.45
CA GLU A 60 -6.96 2.73 -8.70
C GLU A 60 -6.33 2.33 -7.37
N ASP A 61 -5.30 1.47 -7.43
CA ASP A 61 -4.45 1.19 -6.28
C ASP A 61 -2.96 1.41 -6.53
N GLY A 62 -2.22 1.63 -5.45
CA GLY A 62 -0.78 1.79 -5.51
C GLY A 62 -0.14 1.87 -4.13
N LEU A 63 0.92 1.09 -3.94
CA LEU A 63 1.69 1.03 -2.70
C LEU A 63 2.36 2.38 -2.43
N LEU A 64 2.07 2.92 -1.24
CA LEU A 64 2.57 4.21 -0.76
C LEU A 64 2.28 5.38 -1.72
N GLY A 65 1.16 5.32 -2.44
CA GLY A 65 0.88 6.20 -3.57
C GLY A 65 0.47 7.64 -3.23
N LEU A 66 0.52 8.48 -4.26
CA LEU A 66 0.09 9.87 -4.26
C LEU A 66 -0.82 10.08 -5.47
N THR A 67 -1.94 10.75 -5.27
CA THR A 67 -2.81 11.11 -6.39
C THR A 67 -3.45 12.48 -6.20
N ASP A 68 -3.96 13.06 -7.27
CA ASP A 68 -4.85 14.20 -7.15
C ASP A 68 -6.18 13.75 -6.54
N ARG A 69 -6.91 14.64 -5.87
CA ARG A 69 -8.16 14.35 -5.16
C ARG A 69 -9.26 13.70 -6.01
N GLU A 70 -9.10 13.67 -7.33
CA GLU A 70 -10.05 13.09 -8.29
C GLU A 70 -9.49 11.80 -8.92
N CYS A 71 -8.36 11.29 -8.41
CA CYS A 71 -7.73 10.02 -8.78
C CYS A 71 -7.40 9.91 -10.29
N ARG A 72 -6.98 11.01 -10.93
CA ARG A 72 -6.71 11.07 -12.37
C ARG A 72 -5.26 10.78 -12.72
N LEU A 73 -4.33 11.16 -11.85
CA LEU A 73 -2.92 10.83 -11.99
C LEU A 73 -2.45 10.15 -10.70
N CYS A 74 -1.94 8.94 -10.84
CA CYS A 74 -1.63 8.07 -9.70
C CYS A 74 -0.16 7.73 -9.72
N PHE A 75 0.61 8.35 -8.83
CA PHE A 75 1.97 7.94 -8.59
C PHE A 75 2.00 6.80 -7.55
N SER A 76 2.79 5.77 -7.78
CA SER A 76 3.01 4.69 -6.81
C SER A 76 4.42 4.09 -6.93
N VAL A 77 4.75 3.17 -6.01
CA VAL A 77 6.03 2.46 -6.02
C VAL A 77 5.81 0.95 -6.12
N ALA A 78 6.46 0.33 -7.10
CA ALA A 78 6.58 -1.10 -7.22
C ALA A 78 7.95 -1.58 -6.71
N LEU A 79 7.96 -2.70 -6.00
CA LEU A 79 9.17 -3.32 -5.45
C LEU A 79 9.30 -4.77 -5.90
N TRP A 80 10.53 -5.27 -6.04
CA TRP A 80 10.78 -6.69 -6.23
C TRP A 80 12.11 -7.11 -5.60
N ASN A 81 12.06 -8.09 -4.72
CA ASN A 81 13.24 -8.62 -4.00
C ASN A 81 14.02 -9.69 -4.81
N GLY A 82 13.60 -9.98 -6.04
CA GLY A 82 14.19 -11.03 -6.88
C GLY A 82 13.69 -12.46 -6.58
N LYS A 83 12.80 -12.61 -5.60
CA LYS A 83 12.27 -13.91 -5.14
C LYS A 83 10.75 -13.98 -5.17
N ASP A 84 10.08 -12.86 -4.97
CA ASP A 84 8.62 -12.80 -5.01
C ASP A 84 8.12 -13.20 -6.40
N PRO A 85 7.00 -13.96 -6.48
CA PRO A 85 6.42 -14.38 -7.74
C PRO A 85 5.75 -13.23 -8.51
N ILE A 86 5.52 -12.09 -7.84
CA ILE A 86 4.85 -10.91 -8.39
C ILE A 86 5.54 -9.64 -7.93
N LEU A 87 5.31 -8.54 -8.64
CA LEU A 87 5.72 -7.22 -8.17
C LEU A 87 4.91 -6.81 -6.94
N LYS A 88 5.59 -6.17 -6.01
CA LYS A 88 4.97 -5.62 -4.82
C LYS A 88 4.53 -4.18 -5.07
N GLU A 89 3.30 -4.04 -5.54
CA GLU A 89 2.71 -2.78 -6.03
C GLU A 89 1.48 -2.34 -5.22
N ARG A 90 1.01 -3.20 -4.31
CA ARG A 90 -0.17 -3.00 -3.47
C ARG A 90 -0.05 -3.85 -2.20
N LEU A 91 -0.83 -3.53 -1.18
CA LEU A 91 -0.88 -4.32 0.04
C LEU A 91 -1.68 -5.60 -0.20
N TYR A 92 -1.10 -6.72 0.18
CA TYR A 92 -1.79 -7.99 0.24
C TYR A 92 -2.58 -8.15 1.54
N GLY A 93 -3.70 -8.83 1.45
CA GLY A 93 -4.53 -9.17 2.57
C GLY A 93 -5.41 -10.37 2.26
N LEU A 94 -6.18 -10.77 3.26
CA LEU A 94 -7.20 -11.79 3.17
C LEU A 94 -8.56 -11.13 2.96
N THR A 95 -9.43 -11.80 2.23
CA THR A 95 -10.87 -11.50 2.20
C THR A 95 -11.56 -12.01 3.47
N GLY A 96 -12.81 -11.56 3.69
CA GLY A 96 -13.63 -12.05 4.79
C GLY A 96 -13.67 -13.58 4.94
N PRO A 97 -13.89 -14.35 3.85
CA PRO A 97 -13.86 -15.82 3.90
C PRO A 97 -12.47 -16.45 4.12
N GLU A 98 -11.39 -15.72 3.92
CA GLU A 98 -10.02 -16.23 4.06
C GLU A 98 -9.43 -15.99 5.46
N GLY A 99 -9.81 -14.89 6.12
CA GLY A 99 -9.37 -14.60 7.49
C GLY A 99 -10.26 -15.25 8.55
N ASN A 100 -9.64 -15.66 9.65
CA ASN A 100 -10.35 -16.20 10.82
C ASN A 100 -11.17 -15.12 11.56
N HIS A 101 -10.75 -13.85 11.47
CA HIS A 101 -11.46 -12.69 12.04
C HIS A 101 -11.98 -11.70 10.98
N GLY A 102 -11.98 -12.08 9.70
CA GLY A 102 -12.53 -11.28 8.59
C GLY A 102 -11.47 -10.79 7.61
N GLU A 103 -11.74 -9.66 6.96
CA GLU A 103 -10.77 -9.03 6.05
C GLU A 103 -9.58 -8.51 6.85
N ASP A 104 -8.37 -8.83 6.40
CA ASP A 104 -7.16 -8.51 7.15
C ASP A 104 -5.95 -8.28 6.23
N VAL A 105 -5.16 -7.24 6.50
CA VAL A 105 -3.98 -6.89 5.71
C VAL A 105 -2.76 -7.58 6.30
N LYS A 106 -2.12 -8.47 5.53
CA LYS A 106 -1.01 -9.31 6.01
C LYS A 106 0.36 -8.68 5.78
N GLU A 107 0.44 -7.37 5.94
CA GLU A 107 1.60 -6.54 5.60
C GLU A 107 1.97 -5.62 6.76
N CYS A 108 3.23 -5.23 6.85
CA CYS A 108 3.67 -4.25 7.84
C CYS A 108 3.96 -2.90 7.18
N TYR A 109 3.05 -1.94 7.41
CA TYR A 109 3.13 -0.59 6.86
C TYR A 109 2.68 0.45 7.90
N TYR A 110 3.22 1.66 7.82
CA TYR A 110 3.03 2.70 8.83
C TYR A 110 3.02 4.09 8.17
N TYR A 111 1.99 4.89 8.43
CA TYR A 111 2.01 6.31 8.13
C TYR A 111 2.72 7.03 9.28
N LEU A 112 3.84 7.69 8.96
CA LEU A 112 4.74 8.27 9.95
C LEU A 112 4.50 9.77 10.15
N ASP A 113 4.15 10.48 9.08
CA ASP A 113 3.88 11.92 9.13
C ASP A 113 2.93 12.32 7.98
N SER A 114 2.07 13.29 8.24
CA SER A 114 1.21 13.92 7.23
C SER A 114 0.65 15.23 7.78
N THR A 115 1.13 16.35 7.22
CA THR A 115 0.56 17.67 7.51
C THR A 115 -0.88 17.79 6.95
N PRO A 116 -1.76 18.62 7.54
CA PRO A 116 -3.14 18.81 7.06
C PRO A 116 -3.29 19.21 5.58
N THR A 117 -2.31 19.89 5.02
CA THR A 117 -2.25 20.27 3.59
C THR A 117 -1.48 19.27 2.73
N HIS A 118 -1.02 18.17 3.32
CA HIS A 118 -0.12 17.20 2.69
C HIS A 118 1.14 17.86 2.11
N SER A 119 1.56 18.98 2.70
CA SER A 119 2.79 19.69 2.29
C SER A 119 4.05 18.91 2.63
N TYR A 120 3.94 18.04 3.64
CA TYR A 120 4.87 16.95 3.91
C TYR A 120 4.08 15.69 4.28
N MET A 121 4.52 14.54 3.75
CA MET A 121 4.02 13.21 4.07
C MET A 121 5.16 12.19 4.10
N LYS A 122 5.06 11.22 5.00
CA LYS A 122 6.01 10.12 5.11
C LYS A 122 5.33 8.83 5.50
N ALA A 123 5.63 7.76 4.78
CA ALA A 123 5.18 6.41 5.10
C ALA A 123 6.34 5.42 5.03
N LEU A 124 6.19 4.30 5.75
CA LEU A 124 7.13 3.19 5.80
C LEU A 124 6.39 1.91 5.41
N TYR A 125 6.99 1.14 4.51
CA TYR A 125 6.61 -0.23 4.20
C TYR A 125 7.78 -1.18 4.52
N LYS A 126 7.50 -2.31 5.18
CA LYS A 126 8.51 -3.34 5.49
C LYS A 126 8.40 -4.48 4.49
N TYR A 127 9.43 -4.65 3.67
CA TYR A 127 9.45 -5.62 2.59
C TYR A 127 10.43 -6.78 2.86
N PRO A 128 9.96 -8.04 2.99
CA PRO A 128 10.84 -9.19 3.22
C PRO A 128 11.90 -9.39 2.12
N GLN A 129 13.09 -9.86 2.51
CA GLN A 129 14.14 -10.29 1.55
C GLN A 129 13.93 -11.72 1.04
N LYS A 130 13.02 -12.47 1.66
CA LYS A 130 12.57 -13.79 1.21
C LYS A 130 11.28 -13.65 0.42
N GLU A 131 10.91 -14.70 -0.30
CA GLU A 131 9.61 -14.78 -0.96
C GLU A 131 8.47 -14.50 0.05
N PHE A 132 7.57 -13.60 -0.31
CA PHE A 132 6.42 -13.26 0.50
C PHE A 132 5.46 -14.47 0.60
N PRO A 133 5.07 -14.89 1.82
CA PRO A 133 4.38 -16.18 2.05
C PRO A 133 2.86 -16.10 1.82
N TYR A 134 2.42 -15.69 0.62
CA TYR A 134 1.00 -15.49 0.28
C TYR A 134 0.11 -16.70 0.62
N GLY A 135 0.45 -17.87 0.10
CA GLY A 135 -0.35 -19.09 0.28
C GLY A 135 -0.42 -19.54 1.74
N TRP A 136 0.71 -19.49 2.46
CA TRP A 136 0.74 -19.90 3.86
C TRP A 136 -0.11 -18.99 4.74
N LEU A 137 -0.07 -17.66 4.51
CA LEU A 137 -0.93 -16.71 5.20
C LEU A 137 -2.41 -17.03 4.98
N ALA A 138 -2.83 -17.30 3.75
CA ALA A 138 -4.22 -17.63 3.45
C ALA A 138 -4.65 -18.98 4.05
N ASP A 139 -3.85 -20.03 3.86
CA ASP A 139 -4.22 -21.39 4.27
C ASP A 139 -4.25 -21.56 5.78
N GLU A 140 -3.30 -20.97 6.50
CA GLU A 140 -3.23 -21.07 7.96
C GLU A 140 -4.34 -20.25 8.62
N ASN A 141 -4.66 -19.04 8.12
CA ASN A 141 -5.78 -18.26 8.66
C ASN A 141 -7.13 -18.93 8.37
N ARG A 142 -7.31 -19.53 7.18
CA ARG A 142 -8.54 -20.29 6.86
C ARG A 142 -8.71 -21.52 7.77
N ARG A 143 -7.60 -22.16 8.15
CA ARG A 143 -7.59 -23.32 9.06
C ARG A 143 -7.91 -22.93 10.50
N ARG A 144 -7.53 -21.71 10.91
CA ARG A 144 -7.76 -21.20 12.26
C ARG A 144 -9.24 -20.84 12.44
N GLY A 145 -9.82 -21.27 13.56
CA GLY A 145 -11.16 -20.86 13.96
C GLY A 145 -11.17 -19.48 14.62
N LYS A 146 -12.36 -18.97 14.90
CA LYS A 146 -12.57 -17.65 15.54
C LYS A 146 -11.94 -17.54 16.93
N ASP A 147 -11.68 -18.66 17.60
CA ASP A 147 -11.09 -18.70 18.94
C ASP A 147 -9.55 -18.64 18.94
N ALA A 148 -8.92 -18.73 17.77
CA ALA A 148 -7.47 -18.61 17.62
C ALA A 148 -7.08 -17.19 17.21
N ALA A 149 -5.87 -16.78 17.60
CA ALA A 149 -5.28 -15.53 17.11
C ALA A 149 -4.98 -15.62 15.60
N GLU A 150 -5.06 -14.47 14.94
CA GLU A 150 -4.66 -14.31 13.53
C GLU A 150 -3.22 -14.78 13.33
N PHE A 151 -2.94 -15.36 12.16
CA PHE A 151 -1.58 -15.73 11.76
C PHE A 151 -1.00 -14.60 10.93
N GLU A 152 0.03 -13.95 11.46
CA GLU A 152 0.61 -12.74 10.90
C GLU A 152 1.88 -13.01 10.10
N LEU A 153 2.25 -12.04 9.25
CA LEU A 153 3.50 -12.09 8.49
C LEU A 153 4.73 -12.30 9.39
N ALA A 154 4.71 -11.73 10.59
CA ALA A 154 5.77 -11.90 11.58
C ALA A 154 5.92 -13.37 12.04
N ASP A 155 4.82 -14.13 12.12
CA ASP A 155 4.83 -15.53 12.56
C ASP A 155 5.44 -16.49 11.52
N THR A 156 5.52 -16.05 10.26
CA THR A 156 6.11 -16.84 9.16
C THR A 156 7.64 -16.85 9.17
N GLY A 157 8.26 -16.09 10.08
CA GLY A 157 9.70 -15.81 10.08
C GLY A 157 10.14 -14.93 8.91
N ALA A 158 9.25 -14.11 8.33
CA ALA A 158 9.59 -13.23 7.20
C ALA A 158 10.60 -12.13 7.54
N PHE A 159 10.75 -11.85 8.83
CA PHE A 159 11.64 -10.82 9.36
C PHE A 159 12.79 -11.38 10.19
N ASP A 160 12.98 -12.71 10.18
CA ASP A 160 14.06 -13.36 10.92
C ASP A 160 15.42 -12.78 10.54
N GLU A 161 16.29 -12.66 11.54
CA GLU A 161 17.63 -12.05 11.40
C GLU A 161 17.60 -10.61 10.81
N ASN A 162 16.48 -9.90 10.95
CA ASN A 162 16.24 -8.59 10.33
C ASN A 162 16.31 -8.60 8.79
N ARG A 163 16.07 -9.74 8.13
CA ARG A 163 16.17 -9.89 6.66
C ARG A 163 14.98 -9.28 5.93
N TYR A 164 14.86 -7.96 6.02
CA TYR A 164 13.88 -7.15 5.31
C TYR A 164 14.46 -5.79 4.90
N PHE A 165 13.71 -5.07 4.08
CA PHE A 165 13.96 -3.69 3.71
C PHE A 165 12.93 -2.79 4.40
N ASP A 166 13.39 -1.70 5.00
CA ASP A 166 12.51 -0.55 5.22
C ASP A 166 12.45 0.27 3.95
N VAL A 167 11.26 0.48 3.40
CA VAL A 167 11.01 1.33 2.24
C VAL A 167 10.23 2.55 2.70
N PHE A 168 10.89 3.70 2.69
CA PHE A 168 10.25 4.97 3.00
C PHE A 168 9.84 5.68 1.72
N ALA A 169 8.59 6.14 1.67
CA ALA A 169 8.13 7.11 0.69
C ALA A 169 7.94 8.46 1.39
N GLU A 170 8.64 9.49 0.91
CA GLU A 170 8.55 10.86 1.40
C GLU A 170 8.06 11.76 0.26
N TYR A 171 7.05 12.57 0.56
CA TYR A 171 6.50 13.57 -0.35
C TYR A 171 6.62 14.94 0.29
N ALA A 172 7.17 15.91 -0.45
CA ALA A 172 7.32 17.28 0.04
C ALA A 172 6.89 18.28 -1.03
N LYS A 173 6.10 19.27 -0.64
CA LYS A 173 5.55 20.29 -1.55
C LYS A 173 6.27 21.61 -1.38
N ALA A 174 6.86 22.12 -2.47
CA ALA A 174 7.30 23.52 -2.55
C ALA A 174 6.11 24.44 -2.92
N GLY A 175 5.12 23.90 -3.65
CA GLY A 175 3.86 24.54 -4.01
C GLY A 175 2.75 23.52 -4.22
N PRO A 176 1.51 23.96 -4.52
CA PRO A 176 0.36 23.05 -4.67
C PRO A 176 0.56 21.96 -5.72
N ASP A 177 1.20 22.27 -6.84
CA ASP A 177 1.46 21.36 -7.96
C ASP A 177 2.97 21.06 -8.14
N ASP A 178 3.79 21.38 -7.13
CA ASP A 178 5.24 21.14 -7.13
C ASP A 178 5.58 20.18 -5.99
N VAL A 179 5.70 18.90 -6.33
CA VAL A 179 5.89 17.79 -5.41
C VAL A 179 7.23 17.11 -5.67
N LEU A 180 8.10 17.11 -4.66
CA LEU A 180 9.29 16.27 -4.61
C LEU A 180 8.91 14.90 -4.04
N ILE A 181 9.37 13.85 -4.71
CA ILE A 181 9.21 12.47 -4.27
C ILE A 181 10.59 11.90 -3.93
N LYS A 182 10.70 11.28 -2.76
CA LYS A 182 11.93 10.60 -2.34
C LYS A 182 11.60 9.22 -1.80
N ILE A 183 12.15 8.20 -2.46
CA ILE A 183 12.07 6.82 -2.02
C ILE A 183 13.41 6.43 -1.39
N THR A 184 13.39 6.01 -0.13
CA THR A 184 14.59 5.56 0.59
C THR A 184 14.43 4.10 0.96
N VAL A 185 15.30 3.24 0.43
CA VAL A 185 15.35 1.82 0.80
C VAL A 185 16.51 1.57 1.75
N ARG A 186 16.23 1.00 2.91
CA ARG A 186 17.24 0.58 3.88
C ARG A 186 17.17 -0.93 4.09
N ASN A 187 18.22 -1.61 3.64
CA ASN A 187 18.45 -3.00 4.00
C ASN A 187 18.74 -3.10 5.51
N ARG A 188 17.93 -3.87 6.23
CA ARG A 188 18.10 -4.14 7.68
C ARG A 188 18.84 -5.44 7.96
N GLY A 189 18.96 -6.29 6.95
CA GLY A 189 19.61 -7.58 7.07
C GLY A 189 21.14 -7.46 7.18
N PRO A 190 21.80 -8.53 7.65
CA PRO A 190 23.25 -8.55 7.82
C PRO A 190 24.02 -8.58 6.48
N GLU A 191 23.36 -8.99 5.40
CA GLU A 191 23.96 -9.22 4.09
C GLU A 191 23.37 -8.28 3.03
N LYS A 192 24.14 -8.03 1.96
CA LYS A 192 23.62 -7.32 0.79
C LYS A 192 22.55 -8.18 0.11
N ALA A 193 21.37 -7.62 -0.09
CA ALA A 193 20.26 -8.27 -0.78
C ALA A 193 19.82 -7.42 -1.99
N PRO A 194 19.52 -8.03 -3.14
CA PRO A 194 19.01 -7.31 -4.30
C PRO A 194 17.60 -6.78 -4.04
N ILE A 195 17.30 -5.61 -4.58
CA ILE A 195 15.95 -5.06 -4.64
C ILE A 195 15.84 -4.18 -5.88
N VAL A 196 14.74 -4.34 -6.60
CA VAL A 196 14.33 -3.47 -7.69
C VAL A 196 13.27 -2.52 -7.15
N VAL A 197 13.42 -1.23 -7.48
CA VAL A 197 12.48 -0.16 -7.12
C VAL A 197 12.04 0.49 -8.42
N MET A 198 10.73 0.52 -8.66
CA MET A 198 10.13 1.04 -9.90
C MET A 198 9.04 2.04 -9.55
N PRO A 199 9.30 3.35 -9.68
CA PRO A 199 8.26 4.37 -9.63
C PRO A 199 7.31 4.23 -10.83
N GLN A 200 6.02 4.42 -10.61
CA GLN A 200 4.96 4.31 -11.61
C GLN A 200 4.07 5.56 -11.62
N LEU A 201 3.47 5.88 -12.77
CA LEU A 201 2.57 7.01 -13.02
C LEU A 201 1.39 6.59 -13.90
#